data_AF-A0A1I5LHX2-F1
#
_entry.id   AF-A0A1I5LHX2-F1
#
_cell.length_a   1.000
_cell.length_b   1.000
_cell.length_c   1.000
_cell.angle_alpha   90.00
_cell.angle_beta   90.00
_cell.angle_gamma   90.00
#
_symmetry.space_group_name_H-M   'P 1'
#
loop_
_entity.id
_entity.type
_entity.pdbx_description
1 polymer ?
#
loop_
_entity_poly.entity_id
_entity_poly.type
_entity_poly.pdbx_seq_one_letter_code
_entity_poly.pdbx_strand_id
1 'polypeptide(L)' 'MADKGNKTSPAEFIRQVQTEGRKVVWPTREETIRISIFVFIMMVILSLFFLGVDSVFSAVVRWLMTLA' A
#
# COMPACT_ATOMS: atom_id res chain seq x y z
N MET A 1 29.33 36.77 23.65
CA MET A 1 28.70 35.48 24.00
C MET A 1 28.26 34.85 22.69
N ALA A 2 29.02 33.89 22.18
CA ALA A 2 28.80 33.33 20.86
C ALA A 2 27.55 32.43 20.88
N ASP A 3 26.50 32.89 20.21
CA ASP A 3 25.31 32.13 19.86
C ASP A 3 25.73 30.94 18.98
N LYS A 4 25.79 29.75 19.58
CA LYS A 4 26.09 28.50 18.89
C LYS A 4 24.78 27.89 18.38
N GLY A 5 24.51 28.16 17.11
CA GLY A 5 24.00 27.14 16.20
C GLY A 5 22.52 26.81 16.31
N ASN A 6 21.74 27.53 15.50
CA ASN A 6 20.47 27.11 14.93
C ASN A 6 20.53 25.71 14.27
N LYS A 7 20.36 24.64 15.04
CA LYS A 7 19.85 23.32 14.60
C LYS A 7 19.12 22.73 15.79
N THR A 8 17.84 22.42 15.63
CA THR A 8 17.05 21.63 16.58
C THR A 8 17.93 20.55 17.20
N SER A 9 18.18 20.63 18.50
CA SER A 9 19.01 19.64 19.18
C SER A 9 18.43 18.25 18.86
N PRO A 10 19.23 17.21 18.55
CA PRO A 10 18.70 15.86 18.34
C PRO A 10 17.76 15.39 19.46
N ALA A 11 17.99 15.88 20.69
CA ALA A 11 17.13 15.65 21.84
C ALA A 11 15.75 16.37 21.75
N GLU A 12 15.70 17.59 21.19
CA GLU A 12 14.43 18.30 20.95
C GLU A 12 13.64 17.67 19.81
N PHE A 13 14.32 17.20 18.75
CA PHE A 13 13.70 16.50 17.63
C PHE A 13 13.00 15.21 18.09
N ILE A 14 13.63 14.39 18.94
CA ILE A 14 13.01 13.18 19.51
C ILE A 14 11.75 13.53 20.33
N ARG A 15 11.79 14.62 21.11
CA ARG A 15 10.63 15.09 21.88
C ARG A 15 9.49 15.55 20.99
N GLN A 16 9.81 16.23 19.87
CA GLN A 16 8.82 16.62 18.87
C GLN A 16 8.20 15.39 18.18
N VAL A 17 9.01 14.40 17.76
CA VAL A 17 8.52 13.16 17.15
C VAL A 17 7.63 12.35 18.10
N GLN A 18 7.96 12.26 19.39
CA GLN A 18 7.07 11.64 20.37
C GLN A 18 5.75 12.40 20.55
N THR A 19 5.81 13.73 20.50
CA THR A 19 4.62 14.61 20.62
C THR A 19 3.70 14.47 19.40
N GLU A 20 4.26 14.41 18.19
CA GLU A 20 3.49 14.17 16.95
C GLU A 20 3.04 12.71 16.83
N GLY A 21 3.87 11.75 17.24
CA GLY A 21 3.54 10.34 17.25
C GLY A 21 2.34 10.00 18.13
N ARG A 22 2.12 10.78 19.20
CA ARG A 22 0.92 10.67 20.05
C ARG A 22 -0.38 11.12 19.35
N LYS A 23 -0.29 11.88 18.25
CA LYS A 23 -1.45 12.25 17.43
C LYS A 23 -1.82 11.17 16.42
N VAL A 24 -0.98 10.13 16.27
CA VAL A 24 -1.26 9.00 15.38
C VAL A 24 -2.34 8.12 16.03
N VAL A 25 -3.56 8.23 15.51
CA VAL A 25 -4.64 7.31 15.85
C VAL A 25 -4.47 6.04 15.04
N TRP A 26 -4.11 4.95 15.72
CA TRP A 26 -4.04 3.64 15.09
C TRP A 26 -5.45 3.08 14.89
N PRO A 27 -5.73 2.50 13.71
CA PRO A 27 -7.04 1.92 13.43
C PRO A 27 -7.33 0.77 14.39
N THR A 28 -8.61 0.62 14.71
CA THR A 28 -9.07 -0.53 15.47
C THR A 28 -8.94 -1.81 14.62
N ARG A 29 -8.88 -2.97 15.30
CA ARG A 29 -8.85 -4.28 14.61
C ARG A 29 -10.07 -4.45 13.71
N GLU A 30 -11.23 -3.96 14.13
CA GLU A 30 -12.47 -4.03 13.37
C GLU A 30 -12.43 -3.19 12.09
N GLU A 31 -11.92 -1.96 12.16
CA GLU A 31 -11.74 -1.11 10.97
C GLU A 31 -10.76 -1.73 9.99
N THR A 32 -9.65 -2.28 10.49
CA THR A 32 -8.63 -2.95 9.67
C THR A 32 -9.23 -4.14 8.92
N ILE A 33 -9.97 -5.00 9.62
CA ILE A 33 -10.63 -6.17 9.02
C ILE A 33 -11.67 -5.73 8.00
N ARG A 34 -12.49 -4.72 8.33
CA ARG A 34 -13.53 -4.22 7.43
C ARG A 34 -12.92 -3.72 6.13
N ILE A 35 -11.91 -2.84 6.20
CA ILE A 35 -11.23 -2.31 5.01
C ILE A 35 -10.55 -3.44 4.23
N SER A 36 -9.93 -4.41 4.92
CA SER A 36 -9.30 -5.57 4.28
C SER A 36 -10.31 -6.41 3.50
N ILE A 37 -11.51 -6.64 4.02
CA ILE A 37 -12.58 -7.37 3.31
C ILE A 37 -12.97 -6.65 2.01
N PHE A 38 -13.16 -5.33 2.05
CA PHE A 38 -13.47 -4.55 0.85
C PHE A 38 -12.37 -4.66 -0.21
N VAL A 39 -11.10 -4.53 0.18
CA VAL A 39 -9.95 -4.70 -0.72
C VAL A 39 -9.87 -6.13 -1.26
N PHE A 40 -10.11 -7.13 -0.41
CA PHE A 40 -10.09 -8.53 -0.81
C PHE A 40 -11.15 -8.84 -1.87
N ILE A 41 -12.38 -8.35 -1.72
CA ILE A 41 -13.44 -8.53 -2.71
C ILE A 41 -13.03 -7.92 -4.06
N MET A 42 -12.51 -6.68 -4.05
CA MET A 42 -12.05 -6.02 -5.26
C MET A 42 -10.89 -6.80 -5.93
N MET A 43 -9.95 -7.31 -5.13
CA MET A 43 -8.84 -8.13 -5.60
C MET A 43 -9.34 -9.43 -6.25
N VAL A 44 -10.33 -10.10 -5.64
CA VAL A 44 -10.93 -11.31 -6.19
C VAL A 44 -11.60 -11.03 -7.54
N ILE A 45 -12.38 -9.95 -7.65
CA ILE A 45 -13.03 -9.56 -8.91
C ILE A 45 -11.99 -9.33 -10.01
N LEU A 46 -10.96 -8.54 -9.72
CA LEU A 46 -9.88 -8.28 -10.67
C LEU A 46 -9.13 -9.57 -11.05
N SER A 47 -8.86 -10.45 -10.10
CA SER A 47 -8.17 -11.72 -10.37
C SER A 47 -8.96 -12.63 -11.31
N LEU A 48 -10.28 -12.70 -11.15
CA LEU A 48 -11.15 -13.48 -12.04
C LEU A 48 -11.23 -12.86 -13.44
N PHE A 49 -11.27 -11.54 -13.52
CA PHE A 49 -11.22 -10.83 -14.81
C PHE A 49 -9.91 -11.11 -15.54
N PHE A 50 -8.77 -10.96 -14.87
CA PHE A 50 -7.47 -11.24 -15.46
C PHE A 50 -7.34 -12.70 -15.90
N LEU A 51 -7.76 -13.66 -15.06
CA LEU A 51 -7.74 -15.07 -15.43
C LEU A 51 -8.51 -15.35 -16.73
N GLY A 52 -9.66 -14.73 -16.91
CA GLY A 52 -10.44 -14.83 -18.14
C GLY A 52 -9.71 -14.24 -19.35
N VAL A 53 -9.18 -13.03 -19.21
CA VAL A 53 -8.42 -12.34 -20.26
C VAL A 53 -7.16 -13.12 -20.64
N ASP A 54 -6.38 -13.57 -19.66
CA ASP A 54 -5.15 -14.34 -19.85
C ASP A 54 -5.44 -15.66 -20.58
N SER A 55 -6.55 -16.32 -20.23
CA SER A 55 -6.98 -17.55 -20.91
C SER A 55 -7.27 -17.30 -22.39
N VAL A 56 -8.05 -16.25 -22.69
CA VAL A 56 -8.36 -15.87 -24.08
C VAL A 56 -7.10 -15.46 -24.83
N PHE A 57 -6.28 -14.61 -24.23
CA PHE A 57 -5.03 -14.15 -24.82
C PHE A 57 -4.09 -15.31 -25.12
N SER A 58 -3.96 -16.26 -24.19
CA SER A 58 -3.15 -17.47 -24.40
C SER A 58 -3.66 -18.34 -25.54
N ALA A 59 -4.99 -18.46 -25.71
CA ALA A 59 -5.58 -19.20 -26.82
C ALA A 59 -5.30 -18.51 -28.17
N VAL A 60 -5.43 -17.18 -28.21
CA VAL A 60 -5.11 -16.38 -29.41
C VAL A 60 -3.63 -16.49 -29.77
N VAL A 61 -2.73 -16.37 -28.79
CA VAL A 61 -1.28 -16.50 -29.01
C VAL A 61 -0.94 -17.91 -29.53
N ARG A 62 -1.53 -18.96 -28.94
CA ARG A 62 -1.33 -20.35 -29.42
C ARG A 62 -1.81 -20.52 -30.86
N TRP A 63 -2.95 -19.94 -31.20
CA TRP A 63 -3.49 -19.98 -32.56
C TRP A 63 -2.59 -19.27 -33.57
N LEU A 64 -2.05 -18.10 -33.21
CA LEU A 64 -1.07 -17.39 -34.04
C LEU A 64 0.21 -18.20 -34.22
N MET A 65 0.69 -18.86 -33.17
CA MET A 65 1.90 -19.68 -33.25
C MET A 65 1.72 -20.94 -34.10
N THR A 66 0.49 -21.43 -34.28
CA THR A 66 0.20 -22.51 -35.24
C THR A 66 0.08 -22.04 -36.69
N LEU A 67 -0.09 -20.73 -36.92
CA LEU A 67 -0.17 -20.14 -38.26
C LEU A 67 1.20 -19.68 -38.81
N ALA A 68 2.15 -19.37 -37.91
CA ALA A 68 3.54 -19.02 -38.21
C ALA A 68 4.41 -20.26 -38.38
#